data_AF-A0A538PPT7-F1
#
_entry.id   AF-A0A538PPT7-F1
#
_cell.length_a   1.000
_cell.length_b   1.000
_cell.length_c   1.000
_cell.angle_alpha   90.00
_cell.angle_beta   90.00
_cell.angle_gamma   90.00
#
_symmetry.space_group_name_H-M   'P 1'
#
loop_
_entity.id
_entity.type
_entity.pdbx_description
1 polymer ?
#
loop_
_entity_poly.entity_id
_entity_poly.type
_entity_poly.pdbx_seq_one_letter_code
_entity_poly.pdbx_strand_id
1 'polypeptide(L)'
;MVRFFRAAVAAFLMLRRAAVRCFWLGMQECRASAGPPGVDPGSPWYAGARGMRRILLARHGQTSWNALGRLQGHTDIELNDVGREQARELAARLASAELTAVWASDLARARQTGEIDAAALGLAPPTVDPDLRERHYGVFEGLSRDECTAQHPEAWQDWVAQKGAPPGGETRPDAAARMARALDRIAASSGGPVLVVSHGGVMRLWLMNVLGPSVPIVANGMTFVIDRDGAGVRAELLASATATH
;
A
#
# COMPACT_ATOMS: atom_id res chain seq x y z
N MET A 1 -45.57 28.81 8.07
CA MET A 1 -44.41 28.89 7.18
C MET A 1 -43.72 27.52 7.16
N VAL A 2 -44.44 26.56 6.57
CA VAL A 2 -44.17 25.11 6.60
C VAL A 2 -44.61 24.59 5.23
N ARG A 3 -43.81 23.69 4.64
CA ARG A 3 -43.94 23.01 3.33
C ARG A 3 -43.08 23.62 2.21
N PHE A 4 -42.52 22.70 1.40
CA PHE A 4 -41.59 22.87 0.28
C PHE A 4 -40.10 22.94 0.64
N PHE A 5 -39.50 21.76 0.84
CA PHE A 5 -38.35 21.26 0.06
C PHE A 5 -37.85 19.93 0.65
N ARG A 6 -38.74 18.92 0.64
CA ARG A 6 -38.40 17.49 0.75
C ARG A 6 -39.02 16.80 -0.45
N ALA A 7 -38.33 16.82 -1.58
CA ALA A 7 -38.67 16.09 -2.80
C ALA A 7 -37.49 16.12 -3.79
N ALA A 8 -36.39 15.45 -3.46
CA ALA A 8 -35.28 15.23 -4.41
C ALA A 8 -34.46 13.96 -4.11
N VAL A 9 -35.09 12.99 -3.45
CA VAL A 9 -34.56 11.63 -3.29
C VAL A 9 -35.75 10.70 -3.49
N ALA A 10 -35.62 9.71 -4.38
CA ALA A 10 -36.62 8.71 -4.78
C ALA A 10 -37.52 9.06 -6.00
N ALA A 11 -36.89 9.07 -7.19
CA ALA A 11 -37.46 8.57 -8.44
C ALA A 11 -36.25 8.08 -9.29
N PHE A 12 -35.62 6.97 -8.90
CA PHE A 12 -35.97 5.64 -9.40
C PHE A 12 -35.96 5.63 -10.94
N LEU A 13 -34.84 5.22 -11.54
CA LEU A 13 -34.80 3.91 -12.19
C LEU A 13 -35.97 3.72 -13.15
N MET A 14 -35.81 4.16 -14.40
CA MET A 14 -36.29 3.51 -15.63
C MET A 14 -36.09 4.46 -16.82
N LEU A 15 -35.77 3.89 -17.98
CA LEU A 15 -35.54 4.52 -19.30
C LEU A 15 -34.09 4.99 -19.53
N ARG A 16 -33.15 4.05 -19.65
CA ARG A 16 -32.65 3.48 -20.92
C ARG A 16 -32.17 4.51 -21.96
N ARG A 17 -30.89 4.32 -22.30
CA ARG A 17 -30.34 4.23 -23.67
C ARG A 17 -30.63 5.42 -24.60
N ALA A 18 -29.61 6.24 -24.86
CA ALA A 18 -29.08 6.42 -26.22
C ALA A 18 -27.93 7.45 -26.25
N ALA A 19 -26.88 7.07 -26.96
CA ALA A 19 -26.02 7.93 -27.77
C ALA A 19 -25.23 9.05 -27.06
N VAL A 20 -23.96 8.74 -26.75
CA VAL A 20 -22.87 9.64 -27.19
C VAL A 20 -21.93 8.81 -28.04
N ARG A 21 -21.86 9.22 -29.31
CA ARG A 21 -21.18 8.58 -30.43
C ARG A 21 -19.97 9.47 -30.72
N CYS A 22 -18.77 9.03 -30.40
CA CYS A 22 -17.53 9.60 -30.96
C CYS A 22 -16.82 8.50 -31.73
N PHE A 23 -16.63 8.76 -33.03
CA PHE A 23 -16.16 7.82 -34.03
C PHE A 23 -14.96 8.47 -34.73
N TRP A 24 -13.76 7.91 -34.53
CA TRP A 24 -12.64 7.92 -35.50
C TRP A 24 -11.59 6.92 -34.97
N LEU A 25 -11.69 5.65 -35.36
CA LEU A 25 -11.13 4.98 -36.56
C LEU A 25 -9.65 4.60 -36.41
N GLY A 26 -9.41 3.28 -36.34
CA GLY A 26 -8.16 2.67 -36.78
C GLY A 26 -7.48 1.73 -35.80
N MET A 27 -8.08 0.60 -35.44
CA MET A 27 -7.38 -0.69 -35.34
C MET A 27 -8.37 -1.84 -35.19
N GLN A 28 -8.11 -2.88 -35.95
CA GLN A 28 -8.96 -4.05 -36.18
C GLN A 28 -9.13 -4.90 -34.92
N GLU A 29 -10.29 -5.57 -34.88
CA GLU A 29 -10.72 -6.66 -34.01
C GLU A 29 -9.57 -7.53 -33.45
N CYS A 30 -9.15 -7.27 -32.21
CA CYS A 30 -8.39 -8.26 -31.43
C CYS A 30 -9.38 -9.28 -30.86
N ARG A 31 -9.49 -10.41 -31.56
CA ARG A 31 -10.14 -11.64 -31.09
C ARG A 31 -9.54 -12.08 -29.76
N ALA A 32 -10.39 -12.66 -28.91
CA ALA A 32 -10.00 -13.36 -27.71
C ALA A 32 -9.08 -14.56 -28.04
N SER A 33 -7.81 -14.47 -27.64
CA SER A 33 -6.82 -15.55 -27.46
C SER A 33 -5.48 -14.86 -27.13
N ALA A 34 -4.65 -15.24 -26.17
CA ALA A 34 -4.53 -16.39 -25.30
C ALA A 34 -3.87 -15.90 -24.00
N GLY A 35 -3.98 -16.66 -22.92
CA GLY A 35 -3.22 -16.40 -21.69
C GLY A 35 -1.70 -16.39 -21.93
N PRO A 36 -0.90 -15.86 -20.99
CA PRO A 36 0.55 -15.83 -21.12
C PRO A 36 1.09 -17.25 -21.36
N PRO A 37 2.03 -17.45 -22.30
CA PRO A 37 2.58 -18.76 -22.59
C PRO A 37 3.36 -19.28 -21.37
N GLY A 38 3.03 -20.51 -20.94
CA GLY A 38 3.84 -21.27 -19.98
C GLY A 38 3.15 -21.76 -18.71
N VAL A 39 1.82 -21.70 -18.59
CA VAL A 39 1.13 -22.25 -17.41
C VAL A 39 0.20 -23.39 -17.83
N ASP A 40 0.51 -24.60 -17.36
CA ASP A 40 -0.29 -25.81 -17.56
C ASP A 40 -1.69 -25.65 -16.90
N PRO A 41 -2.79 -25.76 -17.68
CA PRO A 41 -4.16 -25.70 -17.16
C PRO A 41 -4.50 -26.83 -16.16
N GLY A 42 -3.74 -27.92 -16.13
CA GLY A 42 -3.91 -29.06 -15.22
C GLY A 42 -3.12 -28.94 -13.91
N SER A 43 -2.41 -27.85 -13.71
CA SER A 43 -1.56 -27.66 -12.54
C SER A 43 -2.34 -27.53 -11.23
N PRO A 44 -1.84 -28.07 -10.09
CA PRO A 44 -2.34 -27.74 -8.74
C PRO A 44 -2.39 -26.23 -8.46
N TRP A 45 -1.62 -25.44 -9.22
CA TRP A 45 -1.65 -23.97 -9.22
C TRP A 45 -3.00 -23.37 -9.68
N TYR A 46 -3.90 -24.15 -10.30
CA TYR A 46 -5.24 -23.71 -10.75
C TYR A 46 -6.42 -24.36 -10.02
N ALA A 47 -6.20 -25.41 -9.23
CA ALA A 47 -7.25 -26.08 -8.47
C ALA A 47 -6.91 -26.09 -6.97
N GLY A 48 -7.47 -25.13 -6.21
CA GLY A 48 -7.62 -25.36 -4.76
C GLY A 48 -7.54 -24.20 -3.77
N ALA A 49 -7.42 -22.94 -4.18
CA ALA A 49 -7.58 -21.82 -3.23
C ALA A 49 -8.40 -20.70 -3.86
N ARG A 50 -9.69 -20.96 -4.06
CA ARG A 50 -10.72 -19.92 -4.32
C ARG A 50 -11.08 -19.15 -3.04
N GLY A 51 -10.10 -18.92 -2.17
CA GLY A 51 -10.26 -18.21 -0.91
C GLY A 51 -9.84 -16.76 -1.06
N MET A 52 -10.61 -15.86 -0.45
CA MET A 52 -10.20 -14.48 -0.24
C MET A 52 -8.90 -14.45 0.57
N ARG A 53 -7.87 -13.79 0.05
CA ARG A 53 -6.58 -13.59 0.72
C ARG A 53 -6.58 -12.22 1.36
N ARG A 54 -6.28 -12.17 2.65
CA ARG A 54 -6.32 -10.94 3.44
C ARG A 54 -4.92 -10.53 3.86
N ILE A 55 -4.54 -9.30 3.52
CA ILE A 55 -3.31 -8.66 3.99
C ILE A 55 -3.72 -7.44 4.82
N LEU A 56 -3.20 -7.34 6.04
CA LEU A 56 -3.22 -6.12 6.82
C LEU A 56 -1.90 -5.39 6.54
N LEU A 57 -1.97 -4.35 5.71
CA LEU A 57 -0.81 -3.59 5.25
C LEU A 57 -0.60 -2.37 6.15
N ALA A 58 0.41 -2.42 7.01
CA ALA A 58 0.72 -1.39 8.00
C ALA A 58 1.99 -0.62 7.65
N ARG A 59 2.00 0.67 7.97
CA ARG A 59 3.24 1.46 7.96
C ARG A 59 3.99 1.29 9.27
N HIS A 60 5.31 1.14 9.20
CA HIS A 60 6.21 1.12 10.37
C HIS A 60 5.97 2.27 11.37
N GLY A 61 6.36 2.05 12.64
CA GLY A 61 6.32 3.06 13.70
C GLY A 61 7.25 4.25 13.45
N GLN A 62 7.11 5.33 14.22
CA GLN A 62 7.90 6.54 14.06
C GLN A 62 9.42 6.31 14.20
N THR A 63 10.20 7.03 13.39
CA THR A 63 11.66 7.17 13.54
C THR A 63 12.03 8.62 13.86
N SER A 64 13.26 8.86 14.31
CA SER A 64 13.76 10.23 14.52
C SER A 64 13.70 11.08 13.25
N TRP A 65 13.93 10.48 12.07
CA TRP A 65 13.81 11.19 10.79
C TRP A 65 12.36 11.52 10.43
N ASN A 66 11.38 10.69 10.83
CA ASN A 66 9.98 11.07 10.68
C ASN A 66 9.64 12.29 11.53
N ALA A 67 10.07 12.33 12.79
CA ALA A 67 9.83 13.46 13.68
C ALA A 67 10.44 14.77 13.16
N LEU A 68 11.57 14.68 12.43
CA LEU A 68 12.27 15.81 11.82
C LEU A 68 11.83 16.12 10.37
N GLY A 69 10.89 15.36 9.80
CA GLY A 69 10.44 15.57 8.42
C GLY A 69 11.51 15.28 7.35
N ARG A 70 12.47 14.40 7.65
CA ARG A 70 13.54 14.00 6.72
C ARG A 70 13.12 12.79 5.88
N LEU A 71 13.51 12.80 4.59
CA LEU A 71 13.26 11.68 3.68
C LEU A 71 14.18 10.50 4.04
N GLN A 72 13.61 9.31 4.28
CA GLN A 72 14.38 8.13 4.72
C GLN A 72 14.82 7.25 3.56
N GLY A 73 13.88 6.90 2.67
CA GLY A 73 14.15 6.01 1.55
C GLY A 73 14.77 4.70 1.99
N HIS A 74 15.88 4.31 1.38
CA HIS A 74 16.62 3.09 1.71
C HIS A 74 17.63 3.24 2.84
N THR A 75 17.88 4.45 3.33
CA THR A 75 18.72 4.64 4.50
C THR A 75 18.11 3.93 5.70
N ASP A 76 18.92 3.12 6.36
CA ASP A 76 18.47 2.25 7.44
C ASP A 76 18.48 2.99 8.78
N ILE A 77 17.29 3.39 9.20
CA ILE A 77 17.05 4.14 10.44
C ILE A 77 16.10 3.32 11.30
N GLU A 78 16.44 3.18 12.58
CA GLU A 78 15.66 2.44 13.56
C GLU A 78 14.43 3.21 14.06
N LEU A 79 13.53 2.50 14.72
CA LEU A 79 12.44 3.11 15.48
C LEU A 79 12.98 3.98 16.62
N ASN A 80 12.28 5.08 16.91
CA ASN A 80 12.45 5.78 18.18
C ASN A 80 11.51 5.18 19.26
N ASP A 81 11.54 5.70 20.48
CA ASP A 81 10.68 5.20 21.57
C ASP A 81 9.19 5.32 21.24
N VAL A 82 8.79 6.43 20.62
CA VAL A 82 7.41 6.63 20.15
C VAL A 82 7.01 5.57 19.14
N GLY A 83 7.89 5.23 18.19
CA GLY A 83 7.65 4.19 17.20
C GLY A 83 7.54 2.80 17.78
N ARG A 84 8.34 2.49 18.82
CA ARG A 84 8.21 1.24 19.57
C ARG A 84 6.88 1.14 20.30
N GLU A 85 6.33 2.24 20.79
CA GLU A 85 5.01 2.24 21.43
C GLU A 85 3.89 2.11 20.40
N GLN A 86 3.99 2.83 19.29
CA GLN A 86 3.05 2.69 18.16
C GLN A 86 2.96 1.26 17.63
N ALA A 87 4.07 0.52 17.63
CA ALA A 87 4.07 -0.90 17.26
C ALA A 87 3.28 -1.75 18.28
N ARG A 88 3.43 -1.52 19.59
CA ARG A 88 2.61 -2.21 20.60
C ARG A 88 1.13 -1.89 20.48
N GLU A 89 0.79 -0.63 20.26
CA GLU A 89 -0.59 -0.19 20.01
C GLU A 89 -1.17 -0.78 18.72
N LEU A 90 -0.34 -0.97 17.69
CA LEU A 90 -0.73 -1.67 16.48
C LEU A 90 -1.06 -3.12 16.80
N ALA A 91 -0.16 -3.87 17.42
CA ALA A 91 -0.39 -5.25 17.82
C ALA A 91 -1.69 -5.41 18.63
N ALA A 92 -1.93 -4.53 19.61
CA ALA A 92 -3.15 -4.54 20.42
C ALA A 92 -4.42 -4.36 19.56
N ARG A 93 -4.40 -3.45 18.58
CA ARG A 93 -5.51 -3.26 17.62
C ARG A 93 -5.72 -4.45 16.70
N LEU A 94 -4.68 -5.24 16.45
CA LEU A 94 -4.71 -6.40 15.55
C LEU A 94 -4.96 -7.74 16.26
N ALA A 95 -5.14 -7.74 17.59
CA ALA A 95 -5.28 -8.96 18.39
C ALA A 95 -6.41 -9.88 17.93
N SER A 96 -7.49 -9.33 17.38
CA SER A 96 -8.64 -10.10 16.87
C SER A 96 -8.60 -10.38 15.36
N ALA A 97 -7.50 -10.06 14.68
CA ALA A 97 -7.40 -10.18 13.22
C ALA A 97 -7.02 -11.59 12.74
N GLU A 98 -6.84 -12.55 13.67
CA GLU A 98 -6.51 -13.96 13.39
C GLU A 98 -5.32 -14.11 12.43
N LEU A 99 -4.30 -13.26 12.63
CA LEU A 99 -3.11 -13.22 11.81
C LEU A 99 -2.33 -14.53 11.93
N THR A 100 -1.94 -15.10 10.80
CA THR A 100 -1.19 -16.36 10.74
C THR A 100 0.32 -16.15 10.58
N ALA A 101 0.74 -14.98 10.09
CA ALA A 101 2.14 -14.63 9.90
C ALA A 101 2.35 -13.11 9.81
N VAL A 102 3.60 -12.70 10.03
CA VAL A 102 4.06 -11.32 9.83
C VAL A 102 5.14 -11.30 8.74
N TRP A 103 5.03 -10.33 7.84
CA TRP A 103 6.05 -10.00 6.85
C TRP A 103 6.49 -8.56 7.07
N ALA A 104 7.76 -8.26 6.79
CA ALA A 104 8.27 -6.91 6.94
C ALA A 104 9.27 -6.58 5.83
N SER A 105 9.36 -5.29 5.48
CA SER A 105 10.57 -4.79 4.85
C SER A 105 11.79 -5.07 5.72
N ASP A 106 12.90 -5.38 5.07
CA ASP A 106 14.19 -5.61 5.70
C ASP A 106 14.83 -4.36 6.34
N LEU A 107 14.30 -3.15 6.10
CA LEU A 107 14.76 -1.93 6.80
C LEU A 107 14.35 -1.97 8.27
N ALA A 108 15.28 -1.61 9.16
CA ALA A 108 15.20 -1.77 10.61
C ALA A 108 13.88 -1.26 11.19
N ARG A 109 13.43 -0.04 10.83
CA ARG A 109 12.14 0.49 11.29
C ARG A 109 10.93 -0.42 11.02
N ALA A 110 10.86 -1.03 9.84
CA ALA A 110 9.76 -1.93 9.47
C ALA A 110 9.94 -3.31 10.12
N ARG A 111 11.16 -3.85 10.08
CA ARG A 111 11.51 -5.11 10.73
C ARG A 111 11.24 -5.07 12.24
N GLN A 112 11.71 -4.05 12.96
CA GLN A 112 11.48 -3.84 14.39
C GLN A 112 9.99 -3.70 14.73
N THR A 113 9.23 -2.99 13.88
CA THR A 113 7.77 -2.90 14.06
C THR A 113 7.15 -4.30 13.97
N GLY A 114 7.48 -5.06 12.91
CA GLY A 114 6.99 -6.43 12.73
C GLY A 114 7.45 -7.41 13.80
N GLU A 115 8.65 -7.25 14.36
CA GLU A 115 9.16 -8.05 15.48
C GLU A 115 8.35 -7.79 16.76
N ILE A 116 8.05 -6.52 17.07
CA ILE A 116 7.22 -6.13 18.20
C ILE A 116 5.79 -6.67 18.02
N ASP A 117 5.21 -6.50 16.83
CA ASP A 117 3.87 -6.99 16.50
C ASP A 117 3.79 -8.53 16.64
N ALA A 118 4.74 -9.25 16.03
CA ALA A 118 4.78 -10.71 16.09
C ALA A 118 4.89 -11.21 17.53
N ALA A 119 5.78 -10.64 18.34
CA ALA A 119 5.96 -11.03 19.73
C ALA A 119 4.68 -10.81 20.55
N ALA A 120 4.02 -9.65 20.39
CA ALA A 120 2.79 -9.32 21.10
C ALA A 120 1.59 -10.20 20.68
N LEU A 121 1.57 -10.64 19.42
CA LEU A 121 0.52 -11.50 18.87
C LEU A 121 0.80 -13.01 19.04
N GLY A 122 1.94 -13.39 19.63
CA GLY A 122 2.33 -14.79 19.78
C GLY A 122 2.67 -15.50 18.47
N LEU A 123 3.15 -14.77 17.47
CA LEU A 123 3.54 -15.27 16.15
C LEU A 123 5.05 -15.43 16.03
N ALA A 124 5.48 -16.20 15.02
CA ALA A 124 6.89 -16.30 14.66
C ALA A 124 7.46 -14.94 14.22
N PRO A 125 8.78 -14.70 14.37
CA PRO A 125 9.44 -13.50 13.87
C PRO A 125 9.12 -13.23 12.40
N PRO A 126 9.09 -11.95 11.96
CA PRO A 126 8.64 -11.59 10.63
C PRO A 126 9.55 -12.16 9.54
N THR A 127 8.95 -12.68 8.47
CA THR A 127 9.69 -12.97 7.24
C THR A 127 10.04 -11.64 6.56
N VAL A 128 11.33 -11.41 6.32
CA VAL A 128 11.82 -10.16 5.70
C VAL A 128 11.80 -10.25 4.18
N ASP A 129 11.37 -9.17 3.52
CA ASP A 129 11.30 -9.08 2.06
C ASP A 129 11.81 -7.71 1.57
N PRO A 130 12.94 -7.66 0.83
CA PRO A 130 13.48 -6.41 0.28
C PRO A 130 12.54 -5.70 -0.71
N ASP A 131 11.61 -6.41 -1.36
CA ASP A 131 10.64 -5.77 -2.27
C ASP A 131 9.59 -4.93 -1.51
N LEU A 132 9.50 -5.06 -0.17
CA LEU A 132 8.64 -4.22 0.67
C LEU A 132 9.29 -2.89 1.08
N ARG A 133 10.54 -2.61 0.69
CA ARG A 133 11.26 -1.36 1.02
C ARG A 133 10.51 -0.12 0.56
N GLU A 134 10.77 0.99 1.26
CA GLU A 134 10.34 2.34 0.84
C GLU A 134 10.82 2.64 -0.58
N ARG A 135 10.26 3.66 -1.22
CA ARG A 135 10.84 4.21 -2.44
C ARG A 135 12.25 4.72 -2.17
N HIS A 136 13.23 4.31 -2.96
CA HIS A 136 14.59 4.87 -2.90
C HIS A 136 14.54 6.36 -3.28
N TYR A 137 14.96 7.25 -2.37
CA TYR A 137 14.93 8.70 -2.61
C TYR A 137 16.27 9.26 -3.08
N GLY A 138 17.32 8.44 -3.09
CA GLY A 138 18.58 8.78 -3.75
C GLY A 138 19.26 9.92 -3.04
N VAL A 139 19.70 10.93 -3.79
CA VAL A 139 20.34 12.14 -3.24
C VAL A 139 19.49 12.91 -2.21
N PHE A 140 18.19 12.64 -2.10
CA PHE A 140 17.32 13.30 -1.13
C PHE A 140 17.26 12.60 0.24
N GLU A 141 17.83 11.41 0.38
CA GLU A 141 17.80 10.71 1.68
C GLU A 141 18.60 11.48 2.73
N GLY A 142 18.04 11.57 3.93
CA GLY A 142 18.56 12.36 5.03
C GLY A 142 18.16 13.83 4.99
N LEU A 143 17.65 14.34 3.86
CA LEU A 143 17.33 15.75 3.72
C LEU A 143 15.87 16.06 4.08
N SER A 144 15.66 17.25 4.65
CA SER A 144 14.36 17.91 4.69
C SER A 144 13.99 18.48 3.31
N ARG A 145 12.75 18.93 3.14
CA ARG A 145 12.30 19.58 1.89
C ARG A 145 13.08 20.87 1.59
N ASP A 146 13.36 21.64 2.63
CA ASP A 146 14.10 22.91 2.50
C ASP A 146 15.55 22.64 2.12
N GLU A 147 16.16 21.63 2.74
CA GLU A 147 17.51 21.18 2.40
C GLU A 147 17.58 20.61 0.98
N CYS A 148 16.57 19.85 0.52
CA CYS A 148 16.50 19.40 -0.88
C CYS A 148 16.43 20.57 -1.85
N THR A 149 15.63 21.59 -1.52
CA THR A 149 15.48 22.80 -2.35
C THR A 149 16.79 23.58 -2.40
N ALA A 150 17.52 23.66 -1.28
CA ALA A 150 18.78 24.39 -1.20
C ALA A 150 19.97 23.64 -1.83
N GLN A 151 20.08 22.32 -1.62
CA GLN A 151 21.24 21.52 -2.04
C GLN A 151 21.09 20.93 -3.44
N HIS A 152 19.85 20.67 -3.88
CA HIS A 152 19.54 20.01 -5.14
C HIS A 152 18.36 20.68 -5.88
N PRO A 153 18.39 22.00 -6.13
CA PRO A 153 17.23 22.77 -6.59
C PRO A 153 16.59 22.22 -7.88
N GLU A 154 17.39 21.95 -8.91
CA GLU A 154 16.90 21.43 -10.20
C GLU A 154 16.28 20.03 -10.06
N ALA A 155 17.02 19.11 -9.43
CA ALA A 155 16.53 17.75 -9.20
C ALA A 155 15.28 17.74 -8.33
N TRP A 156 15.20 18.62 -7.32
CA TRP A 156 14.04 18.74 -6.45
C TRP A 156 12.82 19.26 -7.21
N GLN A 157 13.00 20.29 -8.05
CA GLN A 157 11.93 20.79 -8.92
C GLN A 157 11.39 19.70 -9.85
N ASP A 158 12.28 18.96 -10.52
CA ASP A 158 11.88 17.87 -11.40
C ASP A 158 11.19 16.72 -10.67
N TRP A 159 11.63 16.41 -9.46
CA TRP A 159 11.02 15.38 -8.62
C TRP A 159 9.63 15.77 -8.12
N VAL A 160 9.44 17.02 -7.68
CA VAL A 160 8.12 17.57 -7.29
C VAL A 160 7.18 17.60 -8.49
N ALA A 161 7.68 17.97 -9.68
CA ALA A 161 6.96 17.94 -10.94
C ALA A 161 6.77 16.52 -11.52
N GLN A 162 7.29 15.48 -10.84
CA GLN A 162 7.17 14.07 -11.21
C GLN A 162 7.74 13.74 -12.60
N LYS A 163 8.78 14.46 -13.03
CA LYS A 163 9.43 14.24 -14.34
C LYS A 163 10.31 12.98 -14.38
N GLY A 164 10.59 12.35 -13.24
CA GLY A 164 11.41 11.15 -13.18
C GLY A 164 11.75 10.67 -11.77
N ALA A 165 12.73 9.77 -11.70
CA ALA A 165 13.36 9.38 -10.45
C ALA A 165 14.26 10.50 -9.91
N PRO A 166 14.43 10.62 -8.57
CA PRO A 166 15.54 11.40 -8.05
C PRO A 166 16.86 10.75 -8.49
N PRO A 167 17.97 11.51 -8.65
CA PRO A 167 19.27 10.93 -8.94
C PRO A 167 19.63 9.82 -7.94
N GLY A 168 19.98 8.64 -8.46
CA GLY A 168 20.30 7.47 -7.65
C GLY A 168 19.11 6.83 -6.91
N GLY A 169 17.86 7.17 -7.24
CA GLY A 169 16.68 6.56 -6.64
C GLY A 169 15.69 5.96 -7.64
N GLU A 170 14.48 5.69 -7.16
CA GLU A 170 13.45 4.97 -7.92
C GLU A 170 12.40 5.90 -8.51
N THR A 171 11.83 5.53 -9.66
CA THR A 171 10.62 6.17 -10.17
C THR A 171 9.40 5.74 -9.33
N ARG A 172 8.29 6.49 -9.43
CA ARG A 172 7.04 6.09 -8.75
C ARG A 172 6.46 4.78 -9.32
N PRO A 173 6.40 4.56 -10.65
CA PRO A 173 5.94 3.29 -11.21
C PRO A 173 6.77 2.09 -10.77
N ASP A 174 8.10 2.21 -10.72
CA ASP A 174 8.96 1.09 -10.34
C ASP A 174 8.73 0.66 -8.89
N ALA A 175 8.68 1.62 -7.96
CA ALA A 175 8.40 1.36 -6.56
C ALA A 175 7.02 0.71 -6.36
N ALA A 176 5.99 1.20 -7.06
CA ALA A 176 4.64 0.63 -6.98
C ALA A 176 4.57 -0.79 -7.57
N ALA A 177 5.26 -1.04 -8.69
CA ALA A 177 5.32 -2.36 -9.30
C ALA A 177 6.10 -3.37 -8.44
N ARG A 178 7.18 -2.93 -7.79
CA ARG A 178 7.95 -3.73 -6.82
C ARG A 178 7.08 -4.17 -5.65
N MET A 179 6.37 -3.23 -5.03
CA MET A 179 5.43 -3.53 -3.94
C MET A 179 4.30 -4.47 -4.38
N ALA A 180 3.74 -4.26 -5.59
CA ALA A 180 2.72 -5.15 -6.13
C ALA A 180 3.22 -6.59 -6.23
N ARG A 181 4.41 -6.81 -6.80
CA ARG A 181 5.00 -8.16 -6.89
C ARG A 181 5.19 -8.80 -5.52
N ALA A 182 5.63 -8.05 -4.51
CA ALA A 182 5.77 -8.56 -3.15
C ALA A 182 4.42 -9.00 -2.56
N LEU A 183 3.41 -8.13 -2.62
CA LEU A 183 2.08 -8.42 -2.07
C LEU A 183 1.41 -9.58 -2.81
N ASP A 184 1.62 -9.71 -4.13
CA ASP A 184 1.13 -10.83 -4.92
C ASP A 184 1.73 -12.17 -4.47
N ARG A 185 3.05 -12.23 -4.27
CA ARG A 185 3.73 -13.43 -3.75
C ARG A 185 3.30 -13.76 -2.31
N ILE A 186 3.21 -12.75 -1.45
CA ILE A 186 2.82 -12.93 -0.05
C ILE A 186 1.39 -13.46 0.02
N ALA A 187 0.45 -12.84 -0.70
CA ALA A 187 -0.93 -13.31 -0.76
C ALA A 187 -1.02 -14.75 -1.30
N ALA A 188 -0.25 -15.09 -2.34
CA ALA A 188 -0.26 -16.42 -2.93
C ALA A 188 0.30 -17.51 -2.03
N SER A 189 1.27 -17.17 -1.17
CA SER A 189 1.94 -18.13 -0.25
C SER A 189 1.29 -18.23 1.12
N SER A 190 0.39 -17.30 1.48
CA SER A 190 -0.22 -17.24 2.81
C SER A 190 -1.40 -18.22 2.95
N GLY A 191 -1.42 -18.97 4.05
CA GLY A 191 -2.53 -19.88 4.42
C GLY A 191 -3.71 -19.21 5.13
N GLY A 192 -3.57 -17.93 5.51
CA GLY A 192 -4.57 -17.14 6.23
C GLY A 192 -4.24 -15.64 6.18
N PRO A 193 -4.93 -14.80 6.98
CA PRO A 193 -4.63 -13.38 7.08
C PRO A 193 -3.20 -13.12 7.55
N VAL A 194 -2.50 -12.17 6.92
CA VAL A 194 -1.13 -11.82 7.31
C VAL A 194 -0.97 -10.32 7.53
N LEU A 195 -0.07 -9.97 8.44
CA LEU A 195 0.39 -8.60 8.62
C LEU A 195 1.59 -8.36 7.70
N VAL A 196 1.58 -7.26 6.96
CA VAL A 196 2.70 -6.80 6.15
C VAL A 196 3.09 -5.41 6.63
N VAL A 197 4.31 -5.26 7.16
CA VAL A 197 4.85 -3.98 7.63
C VAL A 197 5.78 -3.37 6.58
N SER A 198 5.42 -2.20 6.07
CA SER A 198 6.12 -1.48 5.01
C SER A 198 6.18 0.03 5.32
N HIS A 199 6.25 0.86 4.29
CA HIS A 199 6.58 2.29 4.38
C HIS A 199 5.54 3.16 3.68
N GLY A 200 5.35 4.37 4.21
CA GLY A 200 4.23 5.22 3.79
C GLY A 200 4.28 5.64 2.32
N GLY A 201 5.47 5.91 1.77
CA GLY A 201 5.62 6.35 0.39
C GLY A 201 5.22 5.25 -0.60
N VAL A 202 5.84 4.08 -0.49
CA VAL A 202 5.60 2.93 -1.36
C VAL A 202 4.17 2.39 -1.21
N MET A 203 3.65 2.29 0.01
CA MET A 203 2.26 1.89 0.27
C MET A 203 1.29 2.83 -0.44
N ARG A 204 1.49 4.16 -0.31
CA ARG A 204 0.62 5.14 -0.93
C ARG A 204 0.64 5.06 -2.45
N LEU A 205 1.82 4.87 -3.05
CA LEU A 205 1.94 4.71 -4.51
C LEU A 205 1.18 3.49 -5.00
N TRP A 206 1.33 2.35 -4.30
CA TRP A 206 0.59 1.14 -4.63
C TRP A 206 -0.92 1.31 -4.43
N LEU A 207 -1.35 1.87 -3.29
CA LEU A 207 -2.76 2.15 -3.00
C LEU A 207 -3.39 3.07 -4.04
N MET A 208 -2.66 4.08 -4.55
CA MET A 208 -3.17 4.95 -5.60
C MET A 208 -3.46 4.21 -6.91
N ASN A 209 -2.71 3.16 -7.22
CA ASN A 209 -2.97 2.32 -8.40
C ASN A 209 -4.23 1.46 -8.24
N VAL A 210 -4.59 1.12 -6.99
CA VAL A 210 -5.75 0.26 -6.68
C VAL A 210 -7.02 1.09 -6.44
N LEU A 211 -6.92 2.16 -5.66
CA LEU A 211 -8.05 2.97 -5.18
C LEU A 211 -8.22 4.30 -5.94
N GLY A 212 -7.27 4.66 -6.80
CA GLY A 212 -7.23 5.94 -7.48
C GLY A 212 -6.49 7.04 -6.70
N PRO A 213 -6.48 8.29 -7.21
CA PRO A 213 -5.52 9.31 -6.77
C PRO A 213 -5.77 9.87 -5.36
N SER A 214 -6.95 9.65 -4.77
CA SER A 214 -7.40 10.30 -3.53
C SER A 214 -6.92 9.62 -2.23
N VAL A 215 -5.88 8.80 -2.30
CA VAL A 215 -5.32 8.13 -1.11
C VAL A 215 -4.60 9.14 -0.22
N PRO A 216 -4.91 9.21 1.10
CA PRO A 216 -4.27 10.14 2.02
C PRO A 216 -2.78 9.82 2.21
N ILE A 217 -2.07 10.71 2.91
CA ILE A 217 -0.75 10.38 3.43
C ILE A 217 -0.91 9.25 4.45
N VAL A 218 -0.12 8.19 4.30
CA VAL A 218 -0.14 7.03 5.19
C VAL A 218 0.67 7.35 6.44
N ALA A 219 0.03 7.62 7.58
CA ALA A 219 0.70 7.92 8.85
C ALA A 219 1.37 6.68 9.48
N ASN A 220 2.30 6.87 10.41
CA ASN A 220 2.93 5.76 11.16
C ASN A 220 1.84 4.93 11.88
N GLY A 221 1.93 3.59 11.80
CA GLY A 221 0.93 2.69 12.37
C GLY A 221 -0.45 2.69 11.68
N MET A 222 -0.62 3.44 10.59
CA MET A 222 -1.82 3.39 9.75
C MET A 222 -1.84 2.07 8.98
N THR A 223 -2.99 1.39 9.01
CA THR A 223 -3.14 0.03 8.48
C THR A 223 -4.30 -0.02 7.50
N PHE A 224 -4.09 -0.68 6.37
CA PHE A 224 -5.12 -0.95 5.38
C PHE A 224 -5.44 -2.44 5.36
N VAL A 225 -6.72 -2.80 5.34
CA VAL A 225 -7.16 -4.17 5.07
C VAL A 225 -7.27 -4.34 3.57
N ILE A 226 -6.51 -5.28 3.03
CA ILE A 226 -6.45 -5.62 1.62
C ILE A 226 -7.05 -7.00 1.43
N ASP A 227 -8.15 -7.08 0.72
CA ASP A 227 -8.76 -8.35 0.32
C ASP A 227 -8.52 -8.58 -1.17
N ARG A 228 -7.92 -9.72 -1.49
CA ARG A 228 -7.69 -10.16 -2.87
C ARG A 228 -8.40 -11.47 -3.15
N ASP A 229 -9.17 -11.49 -4.22
CA ASP A 229 -9.85 -12.69 -4.71
C ASP A 229 -9.77 -12.75 -6.24
N GLY A 230 -10.51 -13.69 -6.85
CA GLY A 230 -10.59 -13.83 -8.31
C GLY A 230 -11.29 -12.66 -9.03
N ALA A 231 -11.94 -11.75 -8.29
CA ALA A 231 -12.63 -10.59 -8.83
C ALA A 231 -11.78 -9.30 -8.77
N GLY A 232 -10.70 -9.28 -7.99
CA GLY A 232 -9.74 -8.17 -7.96
C GLY A 232 -9.12 -7.92 -6.59
N VAL A 233 -8.68 -6.69 -6.37
CA VAL A 233 -8.14 -6.20 -5.10
C VAL A 233 -9.07 -5.14 -4.53
N ARG A 234 -9.47 -5.30 -3.28
CA ARG A 234 -10.15 -4.27 -2.48
C ARG A 234 -9.22 -3.83 -1.36
N ALA A 235 -9.24 -2.54 -1.06
CA ALA A 235 -8.44 -1.97 0.01
C ALA A 235 -9.28 -0.96 0.81
N GLU A 236 -9.29 -1.10 2.13
CA GLU A 236 -9.99 -0.18 3.02
C GLU A 236 -9.08 0.21 4.18
N LEU A 237 -9.23 1.44 4.67
CA LEU A 237 -8.52 1.88 5.86
C LEU A 237 -9.10 1.15 7.07
N LEU A 238 -8.25 0.46 7.84
CA LEU A 238 -8.66 -0.10 9.12
C LEU A 238 -9.03 1.06 10.04
N ALA A 239 -10.30 1.13 10.43
CA ALA A 239 -10.78 2.14 11.35
C ALA A 239 -9.90 2.11 12.60
N SER A 240 -9.32 3.27 12.96
CA SER A 240 -8.71 3.41 14.27
C SER A 240 -9.82 3.11 15.29
N ALA A 241 -9.60 2.15 16.19
CA ALA A 241 -10.34 2.12 17.43
C ALA A 241 -10.11 3.50 18.08
N THR A 242 -11.08 4.40 17.96
CA THR A 242 -11.05 5.67 18.67
C THR A 242 -11.01 5.30 20.14
N ALA A 243 -9.89 5.59 20.80
CA ALA A 243 -9.86 5.66 22.25
C ALA A 243 -10.87 6.76 22.62
N THR A 244 -12.07 6.35 23.01
CA THR A 244 -12.98 7.17 23.78
C THR A 244 -12.30 7.48 25.11
N HIS A 245 -11.70 8.65 25.21
CA HIS A 245 -11.41 9.34 26.46
C HIS A 245 -11.93 10.76 26.37
#